data_AF-A0A965Q940-F1
#
_entry.id   AF-A0A965Q940-F1
#
_cell.length_a   1.000
_cell.length_b   1.000
_cell.length_c   1.000
_cell.angle_alpha   90.00
_cell.angle_beta   90.00
_cell.angle_gamma   90.00
#
_symmetry.space_group_name_H-M   'P 1'
#
loop_
_entity.id
_entity.type
_entity.pdbx_description
1 polymer ?
#
loop_
_entity_poly.entity_id
_entity_poly.type
_entity_poly.pdbx_seq_one_letter_code
_entity_poly.pdbx_strand_id
1 'polypeptide(L)'
;MPVTARLSQAFYERLGEQVTNELVRWFNDVDTTYRNDLKDLNELNFARFDAKVEQRFAQHEAKWETRFAAMDAKWEGRFAAMDAKWETRFAELELKMEKRFADFEVKMEKRFADFEVKIEQSLAAQTRWMYLAWAVQIVAILSLWAKK
;
A
#
# COMPACT_ATOMS: atom_id res chain seq x y z
N MET A 1 21.31 -13.70 -60.24
CA MET A 1 22.60 -13.65 -60.98
C MET A 1 22.98 -15.09 -61.31
N PRO A 2 23.02 -15.47 -62.59
CA PRO A 2 23.34 -16.84 -63.00
C PRO A 2 24.75 -17.20 -62.55
N VAL A 3 24.97 -18.47 -62.23
CA VAL A 3 26.32 -18.98 -62.01
C VAL A 3 27.00 -19.10 -63.37
N THR A 4 28.02 -18.27 -63.60
CA THR A 4 28.93 -18.44 -64.74
C THR A 4 29.83 -19.65 -64.49
N ALA A 5 29.27 -20.85 -64.64
CA ALA A 5 30.03 -22.09 -64.66
C ALA A 5 30.79 -22.17 -65.99
N ARG A 6 32.08 -21.83 -65.98
CA ARG A 6 32.97 -22.09 -67.13
C ARG A 6 33.47 -23.52 -67.06
N LEU A 7 32.93 -24.37 -67.92
CA LEU A 7 33.45 -25.72 -68.14
C LEU A 7 34.74 -25.68 -68.95
N SER A 8 35.63 -26.66 -68.76
CA SER A 8 36.94 -26.68 -69.42
C SER A 8 36.83 -27.03 -70.90
N GLN A 9 37.77 -26.56 -71.72
CA GLN A 9 37.78 -26.81 -73.17
C GLN A 9 37.79 -28.31 -73.51
N ALA A 10 38.53 -29.12 -72.75
CA ALA A 10 38.53 -30.58 -72.88
C ALA A 10 37.16 -31.22 -72.65
N PHE A 11 36.27 -30.57 -71.90
CA PHE A 11 34.90 -31.02 -71.66
C PHE A 11 34.02 -30.79 -72.89
N TYR A 12 34.15 -29.61 -73.52
CA TYR A 12 33.48 -29.29 -74.79
C TYR A 12 33.93 -30.19 -75.93
N GLU A 13 35.23 -30.50 -76.02
CA GLU A 13 35.78 -31.38 -77.07
C GLU A 13 35.28 -32.83 -76.93
N ARG A 14 35.09 -33.31 -75.69
CA ARG A 14 34.65 -34.70 -75.43
C ARG A 14 33.15 -34.91 -75.49
N LEU A 15 32.35 -33.94 -75.01
CA LEU A 15 30.89 -34.08 -74.88
C LEU A 15 30.11 -33.28 -75.93
N GLY A 16 30.77 -32.38 -76.64
CA GLY A 16 30.15 -31.48 -77.60
C GLY A 16 29.54 -30.23 -76.94
N GLU A 17 29.39 -29.19 -77.75
CA GLU A 17 28.89 -27.88 -77.30
C GLU A 17 27.45 -27.93 -76.79
N GLN A 18 26.60 -28.71 -77.45
CA GLN A 18 25.18 -28.83 -77.09
C GLN A 18 24.99 -29.41 -75.68
N VAL A 19 25.58 -30.57 -75.40
CA VAL A 19 25.47 -31.24 -74.11
C VAL A 19 26.05 -30.39 -72.99
N THR A 20 27.18 -29.72 -73.26
CA THR A 20 27.84 -28.84 -72.30
C THR A 20 26.97 -27.62 -71.95
N ASN A 21 26.32 -27.01 -72.93
CA ASN A 21 25.41 -25.88 -72.72
C ASN A 21 24.11 -26.28 -71.99
N GLU A 22 23.57 -27.47 -72.27
CA GLU A 22 22.41 -28.02 -71.55
C GLU A 22 22.73 -28.24 -70.06
N LEU A 23 23.92 -28.78 -69.74
CA LEU A 23 24.36 -28.96 -68.36
C LEU A 23 24.50 -27.64 -67.60
N VAL A 24 25.06 -26.61 -68.23
CA VAL A 24 25.18 -25.27 -67.64
C VAL A 24 23.82 -24.64 -67.40
N ARG A 25 22.85 -24.82 -68.33
CA ARG A 25 21.47 -24.36 -68.13
C ARG A 25 20.82 -25.07 -66.95
N TRP A 26 20.90 -26.40 -66.91
CA TRP A 26 20.37 -27.19 -65.80
C TRP A 26 20.96 -26.76 -64.46
N PHE A 27 22.28 -26.52 -64.39
CA PHE A 27 22.93 -26.06 -63.16
C PHE A 27 22.42 -24.67 -62.72
N ASN A 28 22.21 -23.76 -63.66
CA ASN A 28 21.64 -22.44 -63.38
C ASN A 28 20.18 -22.51 -62.91
N ASP A 29 19.39 -23.41 -63.48
CA ASP A 29 18.00 -23.64 -63.07
C ASP A 29 17.94 -24.22 -61.65
N VAL A 30 18.82 -25.17 -61.33
CA VAL A 30 18.95 -25.75 -59.98
C VAL A 30 19.41 -24.70 -58.97
N ASP A 31 20.44 -23.89 -59.27
CA ASP A 31 20.90 -22.81 -58.37
C ASP A 31 19.80 -21.79 -58.10
N THR A 32 19.06 -21.40 -59.15
CA THR A 32 17.96 -20.44 -59.04
C THR A 32 16.83 -21.02 -58.19
N THR A 33 16.45 -22.27 -58.42
CA THR A 33 15.42 -22.95 -57.64
C THR A 33 15.82 -23.04 -56.17
N TYR A 34 17.05 -23.48 -55.87
CA TYR A 34 17.51 -23.62 -54.50
C TYR A 34 17.62 -22.28 -53.75
N ARG A 35 18.05 -21.22 -54.45
CA ARG A 35 18.07 -19.87 -53.88
C ARG A 35 16.68 -19.35 -53.56
N ASN A 36 15.71 -19.60 -54.44
CA ASN A 36 14.32 -19.23 -54.20
C ASN A 36 13.74 -20.03 -53.03
N ASP A 37 13.92 -21.34 -53.00
CA ASP A 37 13.46 -22.20 -51.89
C ASP A 37 14.05 -21.77 -50.56
N LEU A 38 15.35 -21.45 -50.52
CA LEU A 38 16.01 -20.93 -49.32
C LEU A 38 15.42 -19.59 -48.88
N LYS A 39 15.15 -18.69 -49.84
CA LYS A 39 14.53 -17.40 -49.56
C LYS A 39 13.12 -17.58 -49.00
N ASP A 40 12.30 -18.42 -49.62
CA ASP A 40 10.93 -18.69 -49.20
C ASP A 40 10.88 -19.34 -47.81
N LEU A 41 11.76 -20.31 -47.54
CA LEU A 41 11.92 -20.92 -46.22
C LEU A 41 12.35 -19.89 -45.17
N ASN A 42 13.26 -18.99 -45.54
CA ASN A 42 13.74 -17.95 -44.65
C ASN A 42 12.63 -16.94 -44.31
N GLU A 43 11.89 -16.47 -45.31
CA GLU A 43 10.72 -15.58 -45.12
C GLU A 43 9.64 -16.24 -44.24
N LEU A 44 9.32 -17.51 -44.49
CA LEU A 44 8.37 -18.28 -43.68
C LEU A 44 8.84 -18.42 -42.22
N ASN A 45 10.13 -18.69 -42.02
CA ASN A 45 10.70 -18.83 -40.68
C ASN A 45 10.72 -17.50 -39.93
N PHE A 46 11.04 -16.39 -40.59
CA PHE A 46 10.99 -15.06 -39.98
C PHE A 46 9.55 -14.67 -39.63
N ALA A 47 8.59 -14.88 -40.53
CA ALA A 47 7.18 -14.62 -40.24
C ALA A 47 6.67 -15.42 -39.02
N ARG A 48 7.07 -16.69 -38.91
CA ARG A 48 6.75 -17.54 -37.75
C ARG A 48 7.44 -17.07 -36.47
N PHE A 49 8.69 -16.62 -36.59
CA PHE A 49 9.44 -16.09 -35.46
C PHE A 49 8.79 -14.80 -34.93
N ASP A 50 8.49 -13.85 -35.81
CA ASP A 50 7.83 -12.59 -35.47
C ASP A 50 6.48 -12.84 -34.81
N ALA A 51 5.63 -13.70 -35.39
CA ALA A 51 4.34 -14.07 -34.79
C ALA A 51 4.49 -14.67 -33.39
N LYS A 52 5.52 -15.48 -33.15
CA LYS A 52 5.79 -16.09 -31.83
C LYS A 52 6.32 -15.08 -30.83
N VAL A 53 7.14 -14.13 -31.26
CA VAL A 53 7.63 -13.03 -30.43
C VAL A 53 6.47 -12.13 -30.02
N GLU A 54 5.65 -11.71 -30.98
CA GLU A 54 4.46 -10.89 -30.76
C GLU A 54 3.50 -11.56 -29.78
N GLN A 55 3.20 -12.84 -29.98
CA GLN A 55 2.36 -13.61 -29.07
C GLN A 55 2.92 -13.62 -27.64
N ARG A 56 4.23 -13.79 -27.47
CA ARG A 56 4.86 -13.79 -26.15
C ARG A 56 4.81 -12.42 -25.51
N PHE A 57 5.04 -11.35 -26.28
CA PHE A 57 4.91 -9.98 -25.77
C PHE A 57 3.49 -9.71 -25.29
N ALA A 58 2.47 -10.00 -26.11
CA ALA A 58 1.07 -9.85 -25.73
C ALA A 58 0.70 -10.64 -24.46
N GLN A 59 1.20 -11.88 -24.33
CA GLN A 59 1.01 -12.68 -23.10
C GLN A 59 1.68 -12.06 -21.88
N HIS A 60 2.89 -11.51 -22.05
CA HIS A 60 3.59 -10.82 -20.97
C HIS A 60 2.87 -9.54 -20.55
N GLU A 61 2.40 -8.75 -21.51
CA GLU A 61 1.63 -7.53 -21.27
C GLU A 61 0.34 -7.84 -20.50
N ALA A 62 -0.46 -8.81 -20.96
CA ALA A 62 -1.67 -9.23 -20.26
C ALA A 62 -1.40 -9.73 -18.83
N LYS A 63 -0.28 -10.45 -18.63
CA LYS A 63 0.13 -10.91 -17.30
C LYS A 63 0.55 -9.76 -16.39
N TRP A 64 1.21 -8.75 -16.93
CA TRP A 64 1.57 -7.55 -16.17
C TRP A 64 0.33 -6.74 -15.80
N GLU A 65 -0.57 -6.50 -16.75
CA GLU A 65 -1.83 -5.81 -16.51
C GLU A 65 -2.63 -6.47 -15.38
N THR A 66 -2.76 -7.80 -15.43
CA THR A 66 -3.43 -8.58 -14.38
C THR A 66 -2.75 -8.42 -13.02
N ARG A 67 -1.40 -8.38 -12.99
CA ARG A 67 -0.64 -8.22 -11.74
C ARG A 67 -0.78 -6.82 -11.16
N PHE A 68 -0.78 -5.79 -12.00
CA PHE A 68 -0.98 -4.42 -11.55
C PHE A 68 -2.39 -4.22 -11.00
N ALA A 69 -3.43 -4.68 -11.72
CA ALA A 69 -4.80 -4.63 -11.22
C ALA A 69 -4.97 -5.36 -9.88
N ALA A 70 -4.35 -6.54 -9.72
CA ALA A 70 -4.37 -7.26 -8.45
C ALA A 70 -3.61 -6.54 -7.32
N MET A 71 -2.53 -5.84 -7.66
CA MET A 71 -1.77 -5.03 -6.70
C MET A 71 -2.57 -3.80 -6.25
N ASP A 72 -3.24 -3.12 -7.18
CA ASP A 72 -4.08 -1.96 -6.90
C ASP A 72 -5.25 -2.35 -5.98
N ALA A 73 -5.99 -3.42 -6.32
CA ALA A 73 -7.07 -3.94 -5.48
C ALA A 73 -6.59 -4.31 -4.07
N LYS A 74 -5.38 -4.88 -3.95
CA LYS A 74 -4.79 -5.23 -2.65
C LYS A 74 -4.44 -3.98 -1.84
N TRP A 75 -3.93 -2.93 -2.47
CA TRP A 75 -3.61 -1.67 -1.80
C TRP A 75 -4.89 -0.96 -1.36
N GLU A 76 -5.89 -0.87 -2.23
CA GLU A 76 -7.19 -0.30 -1.90
C GLU A 76 -7.83 -1.00 -0.69
N GLY A 77 -7.85 -2.34 -0.68
CA GLY A 77 -8.33 -3.10 0.47
C GLY A 77 -7.53 -2.87 1.75
N ARG A 78 -6.21 -2.66 1.67
CA ARG A 78 -5.37 -2.33 2.83
C ARG A 78 -5.65 -0.93 3.37
N PHE A 79 -5.84 0.05 2.50
CA PHE A 79 -6.18 1.41 2.90
C PHE A 79 -7.56 1.44 3.56
N ALA A 80 -8.57 0.82 2.96
CA ALA A 80 -9.91 0.72 3.56
C ALA A 80 -9.89 0.06 4.94
N ALA A 81 -9.12 -1.04 5.10
CA ALA A 81 -8.97 -1.69 6.40
C ALA A 81 -8.24 -0.83 7.45
N MET A 82 -7.27 -0.03 7.00
CA MET A 82 -6.56 0.91 7.87
C MET A 82 -7.47 2.06 8.32
N ASP A 83 -8.26 2.62 7.41
CA ASP A 83 -9.22 3.69 7.71
C ASP A 83 -10.26 3.22 8.72
N ALA A 84 -10.90 2.06 8.50
CA ALA A 84 -11.85 1.47 9.44
C ALA A 84 -11.25 1.23 10.83
N LYS A 85 -9.97 0.80 10.89
CA LYS A 85 -9.26 0.61 12.15
C LYS A 85 -8.99 1.94 12.86
N TRP A 86 -8.67 2.99 12.12
CA TRP A 86 -8.48 4.33 12.68
C TRP A 86 -9.80 4.90 13.21
N GLU A 87 -10.87 4.83 12.44
CA GLU A 87 -12.21 5.24 12.89
C GLU A 87 -12.60 4.55 14.20
N THR A 88 -12.41 3.23 14.27
CA THR A 88 -12.71 2.46 15.49
C THR A 88 -11.89 2.95 16.68
N ARG A 89 -10.57 3.15 16.49
CA ARG A 89 -9.68 3.64 17.56
C ARG A 89 -10.02 5.04 18.02
N PHE A 90 -10.42 5.92 17.11
CA PHE A 90 -10.83 7.28 17.44
C PHE A 90 -12.12 7.26 18.25
N ALA A 91 -13.14 6.50 17.83
CA ALA A 91 -14.38 6.36 18.58
C ALA A 91 -14.14 5.78 19.99
N GLU A 92 -13.29 4.76 20.13
CA GLU A 92 -12.89 4.21 21.44
C GLU A 92 -12.18 5.25 22.31
N LEU A 93 -11.33 6.08 21.72
CA LEU A 93 -10.60 7.14 22.43
C LEU A 93 -11.54 8.24 22.91
N GLU A 94 -12.49 8.66 22.07
CA GLU A 94 -13.53 9.64 22.42
C GLU A 94 -14.37 9.14 23.60
N LEU A 95 -14.89 7.91 23.53
CA LEU A 95 -15.65 7.30 24.64
C LEU A 95 -14.83 7.22 25.93
N LYS A 96 -13.54 6.88 25.83
CA LYS A 96 -12.65 6.81 26.98
C LYS A 96 -12.39 8.18 27.60
N MET A 97 -12.26 9.22 26.78
CA MET A 97 -12.09 10.59 27.25
C MET A 97 -13.37 11.08 27.91
N GLU A 98 -14.53 10.89 27.28
CA GLU A 98 -15.83 11.25 27.83
C GLU A 98 -16.05 10.61 29.21
N LYS A 99 -15.80 9.30 29.33
CA LYS A 99 -15.87 8.60 30.62
C LYS A 99 -14.93 9.19 31.67
N ARG A 100 -13.68 9.51 31.30
CA ARG A 100 -12.72 10.11 32.22
C ARG A 100 -13.13 11.49 32.68
N PHE A 101 -13.74 12.29 31.80
CA PHE A 101 -14.26 13.60 32.16
C PHE A 101 -15.46 13.48 33.11
N ALA A 102 -16.42 12.59 32.82
CA ALA A 102 -17.54 12.33 33.73
C ALA A 102 -17.07 11.84 35.11
N ASP A 103 -16.13 10.89 35.16
CA ASP A 103 -15.53 10.41 36.41
C ASP A 103 -14.82 11.53 37.17
N PHE A 104 -14.18 12.46 36.46
CA PHE A 104 -13.53 13.62 37.06
C PHE A 104 -14.54 14.62 37.62
N GLU A 105 -15.62 14.91 36.90
CA GLU A 105 -16.71 15.79 37.36
C GLU A 105 -17.33 15.26 38.66
N VAL A 106 -17.70 13.98 38.70
CA VAL A 106 -18.24 13.33 39.92
C VAL A 106 -17.26 13.43 41.09
N LYS A 107 -15.96 13.22 40.83
CA LYS A 107 -14.93 13.34 41.87
C LYS A 107 -14.77 14.77 42.37
N MET A 108 -14.90 15.76 41.49
CA MET A 108 -14.83 17.18 41.86
C MET A 108 -16.05 17.59 42.67
N GLU A 109 -17.27 17.21 42.25
CA GLU A 109 -18.50 17.44 43.01
C GLU A 109 -18.40 16.88 44.42
N LYS A 110 -17.95 15.62 44.55
CA LYS A 110 -17.75 15.00 45.87
C LYS A 110 -16.75 15.77 46.72
N ARG A 111 -15.62 16.21 46.13
CA ARG A 111 -14.62 16.99 46.87
C ARG A 111 -15.15 18.35 47.32
N PHE A 112 -15.98 19.00 46.52
CA PHE A 112 -16.63 20.25 46.90
C PHE A 112 -17.62 20.04 48.04
N ALA A 113 -18.50 19.05 47.95
CA ALA A 113 -19.43 18.71 49.03
C ALA A 113 -18.69 18.37 50.34
N ASP A 114 -17.62 17.57 50.26
CA ASP A 114 -16.78 17.25 51.44
C ASP A 114 -16.11 18.50 52.03
N PHE A 115 -15.75 19.47 51.18
CA PHE A 115 -15.15 20.73 51.61
C PHE A 115 -16.16 21.66 52.27
N GLU A 116 -17.37 21.77 51.72
CA GLU A 116 -18.49 22.51 52.30
C GLU A 116 -18.81 22.00 53.71
N VAL A 117 -18.96 20.67 53.87
CA VAL A 117 -19.21 20.06 55.18
C VAL A 117 -18.09 20.36 56.17
N LYS A 118 -16.81 20.32 55.74
CA LYS A 118 -15.68 20.67 56.61
C LYS A 118 -15.72 22.14 57.03
N ILE A 119 -16.06 23.04 56.12
CA ILE A 119 -16.23 24.46 56.44
C ILE A 119 -17.33 24.63 57.48
N GLU A 120 -18.52 24.06 57.25
CA GLU A 120 -19.64 24.13 58.19
C GLU A 120 -19.26 23.61 59.58
N GLN A 121 -18.59 22.45 59.65
CA GLN A 121 -18.12 21.87 60.91
C GLN A 121 -17.12 22.79 61.62
N SER A 122 -16.16 23.36 60.88
CA SER A 122 -15.16 24.26 61.45
C SER A 122 -15.77 25.56 61.97
N LEU A 123 -16.71 26.16 61.22
CA LEU A 123 -17.46 27.36 61.62
C LEU A 123 -18.33 27.08 62.84
N ALA A 124 -19.02 25.93 62.87
CA ALA A 124 -19.82 25.52 64.02
C ALA A 124 -18.94 25.30 65.27
N ALA A 125 -17.79 24.65 65.12
CA ALA A 125 -16.83 24.46 66.21
C ALA A 125 -16.29 25.81 66.71
N GLN A 126 -15.86 26.69 65.81
CA GLN A 126 -15.39 28.04 66.15
C GLN A 126 -16.46 28.83 66.90
N THR A 127 -17.72 28.77 66.44
CA THR A 127 -18.86 29.43 67.07
C THR A 127 -19.11 28.90 68.48
N ARG A 128 -19.08 27.58 68.68
CA ARG A 128 -19.20 26.95 70.02
C ARG A 128 -18.09 27.41 70.96
N TRP A 129 -16.84 27.40 70.51
CA TRP A 129 -15.69 27.85 71.30
C TRP A 129 -15.77 29.33 71.66
N MET A 130 -16.23 30.16 70.71
CA MET A 130 -16.47 31.58 70.97
C MET A 130 -17.49 31.76 72.10
N TYR A 131 -18.65 31.10 72.03
CA TYR A 131 -19.66 31.19 73.10
C TYR A 131 -19.15 30.67 74.45
N LEU A 132 -18.38 29.57 74.48
CA LEU A 132 -17.77 29.08 75.71
C LEU A 132 -16.79 30.10 76.30
N ALA A 133 -15.94 30.71 75.47
CA ALA A 133 -15.02 31.75 75.90
C ALA A 133 -15.76 32.97 76.45
N TRP A 134 -16.82 33.42 75.79
CA TRP A 134 -17.69 34.51 76.28
C TRP A 134 -18.36 34.16 77.61
N ALA A 135 -18.86 32.94 77.77
CA ALA A 135 -19.48 32.50 79.02
C ALA A 135 -18.49 32.54 80.20
N VAL A 136 -17.24 32.08 79.98
CA VAL A 136 -16.18 32.15 80.99
C VAL A 136 -15.86 33.60 81.37
N GLN A 137 -15.77 34.51 80.37
CA GLN A 137 -15.53 35.94 80.62
C GLN A 137 -16.67 36.58 81.42
N ILE A 138 -17.93 36.29 81.08
CA ILE A 138 -19.11 36.83 81.78
C ILE A 138 -19.13 36.36 83.24
N VAL A 139 -18.89 35.08 83.51
CA VAL A 139 -18.85 34.53 84.88
C VAL A 139 -17.75 35.22 85.70
N ALA A 140 -16.57 35.44 85.12
CA ALA A 140 -15.48 36.16 85.78
C ALA A 140 -15.88 37.61 86.14
N ILE A 141 -16.51 38.34 85.22
CA ILE A 141 -16.99 39.72 85.46
C ILE A 141 -18.05 39.75 86.57
N LEU A 142 -19.04 38.85 86.54
CA LEU A 142 -20.08 38.77 87.58
C LEU A 142 -19.48 38.46 88.96
N SER A 143 -18.46 37.60 89.02
CA SER A 143 -17.78 37.26 90.29
C SER A 143 -17.04 38.44 90.91
N LEU A 144 -16.54 39.38 90.10
CA LEU A 144 -15.90 40.61 90.57
C LEU A 144 -16.93 41.60 91.13
N TRP A 145 -18.11 41.68 90.53
CA TRP A 145 -19.21 42.51 91.03
C TRP A 145 -19.77 42.00 92.35
N ALA A 146 -19.89 40.67 92.52
CA ALA A 146 -20.40 40.08 93.76
C ALA A 146 -19.47 40.24 94.98
N LYS A 147 -18.21 40.64 94.78
CA LYS A 147 -17.21 40.86 95.84
C LYS A 147 -17.06 42.34 96.24
N LYS A 148 -17.77 43.26 95.58
CA LYS A 148 -17.89 44.67 95.97
C LYS A 148 -19.15 44.86 96.80
#